data_AF-A0A1I6GQJ9-F1
#
_entry.id   AF-A0A1I6GQJ9-F1
#
_cell.length_a   1.000
_cell.length_b   1.000
_cell.length_c   1.000
_cell.angle_alpha   90.00
_cell.angle_beta   90.00
_cell.angle_gamma   90.00
#
_symmetry.space_group_name_H-M   'P 1'
#
loop_
_entity.id
_entity.type
_entity.pdbx_description
1 polymer ?
#
loop_
_entity_poly.entity_id
_entity_poly.type
_entity_poly.pdbx_seq_one_letter_code
_entity_poly.pdbx_strand_id
1 'polypeptide(L)'
;MFKTLATLINGQNARAEDRVRDAFAIELIDQKIRESESSLRAAKSTLASLIQRQRSEEKQHSALKARIGDLTKRAQDALDNDREDMAAEAARAIATMENELTLRAETLNRLDQKVLRLRSSIETGHRRIIDLKQGAIQARAVRREQSIQMQMVKTGAGHGSVEEAEELIQRVLGRDDPFERSEILADINRDLDGGTITDRMADAGFGPATRSTADDVLARLKSTKK
;
A
#
# COMPACT_ATOMS: atom_id res chain seq x y z
N MET A 1 21.22 11.43 42.17
CA MET A 1 19.80 11.84 41.99
C MET A 1 19.56 12.80 40.81
N PHE A 2 20.57 13.47 40.25
CA PHE A 2 20.38 14.35 39.08
C PHE A 2 20.14 13.62 37.74
N LYS A 3 20.55 12.34 37.65
CA LYS A 3 20.38 11.51 36.43
C LYS A 3 18.93 11.09 36.21
N THR A 4 18.17 10.85 37.29
CA THR A 4 16.74 10.47 37.23
C THR A 4 15.84 11.65 36.85
N LEU A 5 16.18 12.88 37.27
CA LEU A 5 15.43 14.08 36.91
C LEU A 5 15.64 14.47 35.43
N ALA A 6 16.86 14.32 34.90
CA ALA A 6 17.17 14.51 33.49
C ALA A 6 16.49 13.47 32.58
N THR A 7 16.41 12.20 33.03
CA THR A 7 15.64 11.16 32.32
C THR A 7 14.12 11.42 32.38
N LEU A 8 13.61 11.98 33.48
CA LEU A 8 12.18 12.35 33.56
C LEU A 8 11.83 13.53 32.65
N ILE A 9 12.69 14.55 32.56
CA ILE A 9 12.47 15.72 31.69
C ILE A 9 12.57 15.31 30.22
N ASN A 10 13.58 14.53 29.82
CA ASN A 10 13.67 13.99 28.46
C ASN A 10 12.52 13.00 28.15
N GLY A 11 12.10 12.21 29.15
CA GLY A 11 10.96 11.29 29.01
C GLY A 11 9.60 11.99 28.96
N GLN A 12 9.42 13.13 29.66
CA GLN A 12 8.23 13.95 29.59
C GLN A 12 8.15 14.71 28.26
N ASN A 13 9.29 15.23 27.77
CA ASN A 13 9.35 15.90 26.47
C ASN A 13 9.12 14.91 25.31
N ALA A 14 9.71 13.71 25.38
CA ALA A 14 9.44 12.63 24.43
C ALA A 14 7.96 12.19 24.47
N ARG A 15 7.36 12.01 25.66
CA ARG A 15 5.93 11.68 25.79
C ARG A 15 5.00 12.80 25.35
N ALA A 16 5.39 14.07 25.53
CA ALA A 16 4.63 15.21 25.03
C ALA A 16 4.71 15.29 23.50
N GLU A 17 5.89 15.05 22.93
CA GLU A 17 6.10 14.98 21.48
C GLU A 17 5.35 13.79 20.86
N ASP A 18 5.36 12.61 21.50
CA ASP A 18 4.61 11.43 21.08
C ASP A 18 3.09 11.69 21.13
N ARG A 19 2.56 12.34 22.17
CA ARG A 19 1.13 12.70 22.24
C ARG A 19 0.71 13.71 21.17
N VAL A 20 1.57 14.68 20.86
CA VAL A 20 1.32 15.66 19.79
C VAL A 20 1.39 14.95 18.43
N ARG A 21 2.39 14.08 18.24
CA ARG A 21 2.51 13.25 17.03
C ARG A 21 1.33 12.30 16.86
N ASP A 22 0.81 11.69 17.92
CA ASP A 22 -0.37 10.83 17.88
C ASP A 22 -1.64 11.64 17.53
N ALA A 23 -1.78 12.84 18.11
CA ALA A 23 -2.89 13.74 17.80
C ALA A 23 -2.91 14.18 16.33
N PHE A 24 -1.73 14.44 15.76
CA PHE A 24 -1.54 14.89 14.37
C PHE A 24 -0.99 13.80 13.44
N ALA A 25 -1.04 12.52 13.83
CA ALA A 25 -0.37 11.43 13.11
C ALA A 25 -0.82 11.33 11.65
N ILE A 26 -2.13 11.49 11.43
CA ILE A 26 -2.74 11.45 10.09
C ILE A 26 -2.26 12.63 9.23
N GLU A 27 -2.20 13.83 9.79
CA GLU A 27 -1.74 15.03 9.07
C GLU A 27 -0.24 14.93 8.73
N LEU A 28 0.56 14.41 9.66
CA LEU A 28 1.99 14.16 9.44
C LEU A 28 2.21 13.08 8.37
N ILE A 29 1.41 12.01 8.35
CA ILE A 29 1.46 10.99 7.30
C ILE A 29 1.10 11.62 5.94
N ASP A 30 0.02 12.40 5.87
CA ASP A 30 -0.40 13.08 4.63
C ASP A 30 0.68 14.08 4.14
N GLN A 31 1.35 14.80 5.05
CA GLN A 31 2.51 15.64 4.72
C GLN A 31 3.67 14.81 4.15
N LYS A 32 4.05 13.71 4.82
CA LYS A 32 5.14 12.84 4.36
C LYS A 32 4.84 12.18 3.02
N ILE A 33 3.58 11.85 2.74
CA ILE A 33 3.14 11.39 1.41
C ILE A 33 3.38 12.48 0.36
N ARG A 34 2.94 13.73 0.60
CA ARG A 34 3.16 14.85 -0.34
C ARG A 34 4.63 15.13 -0.59
N GLU A 35 5.45 15.15 0.46
CA GLU A 35 6.91 15.32 0.36
C GLU A 35 7.52 14.20 -0.49
N SER A 36 7.17 12.94 -0.20
CA SER A 36 7.68 11.77 -0.92
C SER A 36 7.27 11.78 -2.40
N GLU A 37 6.04 12.18 -2.71
CA GLU A 37 5.60 12.34 -4.10
C GLU A 37 6.38 13.44 -4.84
N SER A 38 6.66 14.57 -4.19
CA SER A 38 7.47 15.64 -4.76
C SER A 38 8.88 15.14 -5.08
N SER A 39 9.53 14.46 -4.13
CA SER A 39 10.84 13.84 -4.33
C SER A 39 10.80 12.79 -5.45
N LEU A 40 9.73 12.00 -5.55
CA LEU A 40 9.56 11.03 -6.64
C LEU A 40 9.45 11.71 -8.01
N ARG A 41 8.71 12.82 -8.11
CA ARG A 41 8.62 13.61 -9.36
C ARG A 41 9.99 14.15 -9.77
N ALA A 42 10.74 14.71 -8.83
CA ALA A 42 12.10 15.19 -9.07
C ALA A 42 13.03 14.06 -9.55
N ALA A 43 13.00 12.90 -8.88
CA ALA A 43 13.78 11.73 -9.28
C ALA A 43 13.44 11.25 -10.70
N LYS A 44 12.15 11.23 -11.07
CA LYS A 44 11.71 10.90 -12.44
C LYS A 44 12.23 11.90 -13.48
N SER A 45 12.25 13.19 -13.15
CA SER A 45 12.83 14.23 -14.02
C SER A 45 14.34 14.00 -14.21
N THR A 46 15.08 13.75 -13.13
CA THR A 46 16.51 13.41 -13.20
C THR A 46 16.77 12.16 -14.03
N LEU A 47 15.93 11.13 -13.90
CA LEU A 47 16.02 9.93 -14.71
C LEU A 47 15.83 10.23 -16.19
N ALA A 48 14.84 11.05 -16.55
CA ALA A 48 14.62 11.46 -17.94
C ALA A 48 15.85 12.18 -18.51
N SER A 49 16.45 13.09 -17.76
CA SER A 49 17.69 13.79 -18.16
C SER A 49 18.86 12.82 -18.35
N LEU A 50 19.02 11.81 -17.48
CA LEU A 50 20.06 10.79 -17.63
C LEU A 50 19.84 9.93 -18.88
N ILE A 51 18.60 9.50 -19.14
CA ILE A 51 18.26 8.73 -20.35
C ILE A 51 18.51 9.56 -21.61
N GLN A 52 18.16 10.84 -21.60
CA GLN A 52 18.45 11.74 -22.73
C GLN A 52 19.96 11.84 -22.97
N ARG A 53 20.76 12.00 -21.91
CA ARG A 53 22.21 12.07 -22.01
C ARG A 53 22.79 10.76 -22.52
N GLN A 54 22.34 9.62 -22.01
CA GLN A 54 22.72 8.30 -22.51
C GLN A 54 22.45 8.18 -24.02
N ARG A 55 21.24 8.49 -24.47
CA ARG A 55 20.89 8.45 -25.91
C ARG A 55 21.76 9.36 -26.77
N SER A 56 22.15 10.52 -26.24
CA SER A 56 23.07 11.43 -26.94
C SER A 56 24.46 10.82 -27.06
N GLU A 57 24.99 10.23 -25.98
CA GLU A 57 26.28 9.54 -26.00
C GLU A 57 26.26 8.31 -26.91
N GLU A 58 25.16 7.54 -26.94
CA GLU A 58 24.99 6.39 -27.84
C GLU A 58 25.05 6.81 -29.31
N LYS A 59 24.40 7.93 -29.66
CA LYS A 59 24.47 8.50 -31.01
C LYS A 59 25.88 8.92 -31.37
N GLN A 60 26.59 9.59 -30.48
CA GLN A 60 27.97 10.03 -30.71
C GLN A 60 28.93 8.84 -30.84
N HIS A 61 28.79 7.84 -29.97
CA HIS A 61 29.53 6.59 -30.04
C HIS A 61 29.29 5.84 -31.37
N SER A 62 28.03 5.73 -31.79
CA SER A 62 27.66 5.10 -33.07
C SER A 62 28.24 5.85 -34.28
N ALA A 63 28.14 7.18 -34.28
CA ALA A 63 28.71 8.02 -35.34
C ALA A 63 30.24 7.88 -35.43
N LEU A 64 30.93 7.86 -34.28
CA LEU A 64 32.37 7.66 -34.22
C LEU A 64 32.77 6.27 -34.74
N LYS A 65 32.04 5.22 -34.35
CA LYS A 65 32.26 3.86 -34.84
C LYS A 65 32.07 3.77 -36.37
N ALA A 66 31.05 4.43 -36.90
CA ALA A 66 30.82 4.49 -38.35
C ALA A 66 31.97 5.22 -39.08
N ARG A 67 32.46 6.32 -38.52
CA ARG A 67 33.59 7.08 -39.08
C ARG A 67 34.90 6.29 -39.06
N ILE A 68 35.16 5.54 -37.98
CA ILE A 68 36.28 4.59 -37.91
C ILE A 68 36.14 3.59 -39.06
N GLY A 69 34.99 2.93 -39.20
CA GLY A 69 34.77 1.94 -40.26
C GLY A 69 34.94 2.49 -41.67
N ASP A 70 34.49 3.72 -41.95
CA ASP A 70 34.71 4.38 -43.25
C ASP A 70 36.20 4.67 -43.50
N LEU A 71 36.90 5.22 -42.51
CA LEU A 71 38.32 5.53 -42.64
C LEU A 71 39.17 4.27 -42.73
N THR A 72 38.82 3.18 -42.04
CA THR A 72 39.48 1.88 -42.16
C THR A 72 39.40 1.34 -43.58
N LYS A 73 38.23 1.42 -44.25
CA LYS A 73 38.09 1.01 -45.64
C LYS A 73 38.98 1.84 -46.57
N ARG A 74 38.95 3.16 -46.43
CA ARG A 74 39.82 4.06 -47.23
C ARG A 74 41.31 3.82 -46.98
N ALA A 75 41.69 3.49 -45.75
CA ALA A 75 43.07 3.14 -45.42
C ALA A 75 43.50 1.84 -46.10
N GLN A 76 42.60 0.84 -46.16
CA GLN A 76 42.83 -0.40 -46.91
C GLN A 76 42.96 -0.12 -48.41
N ASP A 77 42.07 0.67 -48.99
CA ASP A 77 42.17 1.08 -50.40
C ASP A 77 43.49 1.80 -50.69
N ALA A 78 43.97 2.66 -49.78
CA ALA A 78 45.26 3.32 -49.93
C ALA A 78 46.44 2.32 -49.91
N LEU A 79 46.41 1.31 -49.04
CA LEU A 79 47.41 0.24 -49.01
C LEU A 79 47.39 -0.59 -50.29
N ASP A 80 46.21 -0.93 -50.80
CA ASP A 80 46.06 -1.69 -52.05
C ASP A 80 46.57 -0.92 -53.29
N ASN A 81 46.72 0.40 -53.18
CA ASN A 81 47.27 1.28 -54.22
C ASN A 81 48.69 1.78 -53.89
N ASP A 82 49.42 1.10 -53.00
CA ASP A 82 50.80 1.42 -52.58
C ASP A 82 50.98 2.85 -52.02
N ARG A 83 49.90 3.46 -51.52
CA ARG A 83 49.89 4.78 -50.87
C ARG A 83 50.07 4.64 -49.35
N GLU A 84 51.20 4.09 -48.94
CA GLU A 84 51.55 3.88 -47.52
C GLU A 84 51.56 5.19 -46.71
N ASP A 85 51.90 6.32 -47.35
CA ASP A 85 51.85 7.66 -46.75
C ASP A 85 50.46 8.01 -46.22
N MET A 86 49.43 7.80 -47.06
CA MET A 86 48.04 8.07 -46.74
C MET A 86 47.48 7.04 -45.75
N ALA A 87 47.86 5.77 -45.90
CA ALA A 87 47.46 4.71 -44.98
C ALA A 87 48.01 4.95 -43.56
N ALA A 88 49.27 5.40 -43.43
CA ALA A 88 49.87 5.73 -42.15
C ALA A 88 49.19 6.92 -41.47
N GLU A 89 48.78 7.95 -42.24
CA GLU A 89 47.99 9.06 -41.71
C GLU A 89 46.60 8.61 -41.24
N ALA A 90 45.90 7.80 -42.04
CA ALA A 90 44.62 7.23 -41.67
C ALA A 90 44.71 6.37 -40.41
N ALA A 91 45.76 5.54 -40.27
CA ALA A 91 46.00 4.72 -39.08
C ALA A 91 46.17 5.57 -37.81
N ARG A 92 46.91 6.69 -37.86
CA ARG A 92 47.05 7.62 -36.72
C ARG A 92 45.71 8.24 -36.32
N ALA A 93 44.89 8.63 -37.31
CA ALA A 93 43.57 9.16 -37.06
C ALA A 93 42.61 8.10 -36.48
N ILE A 94 42.64 6.87 -37.00
CA ILE A 94 41.86 5.73 -36.48
C ILE A 94 42.24 5.46 -35.02
N ALA A 95 43.53 5.37 -34.69
CA ALA A 95 43.99 5.12 -33.33
C ALA A 95 43.48 6.20 -32.34
N THR A 96 43.48 7.46 -32.77
CA THR A 96 42.92 8.56 -31.95
C THR A 96 41.42 8.39 -31.73
N MET A 97 40.66 8.04 -32.78
CA MET A 97 39.21 7.81 -32.69
C MET A 97 38.87 6.56 -31.86
N GLU A 98 39.66 5.49 -31.92
CA GLU A 98 39.46 4.26 -31.13
C GLU A 98 39.68 4.50 -29.63
N ASN A 99 40.68 5.32 -29.28
CA ASN A 99 40.87 5.77 -27.90
C ASN A 99 39.67 6.57 -27.40
N GLU A 100 39.14 7.50 -28.21
CA GLU A 100 37.91 8.23 -27.88
C GLU A 100 36.70 7.29 -27.76
N LEU A 101 36.59 6.29 -28.64
CA LEU A 101 35.50 5.31 -28.62
C LEU A 101 35.48 4.53 -27.30
N THR A 102 36.65 4.14 -26.80
CA THR A 102 36.79 3.44 -25.52
C THR A 102 36.32 4.32 -24.36
N LEU A 103 36.76 5.58 -24.29
CA LEU A 103 36.30 6.54 -23.27
C LEU A 103 34.78 6.76 -23.31
N ARG A 104 34.20 6.82 -24.51
CA ARG A 104 32.75 6.93 -24.69
C ARG A 104 32.01 5.67 -24.25
N ALA A 105 32.54 4.50 -24.56
CA ALA A 105 31.96 3.22 -24.12
C ALA A 105 31.96 3.11 -22.59
N GLU A 106 33.03 3.52 -21.91
CA GLU A 106 33.07 3.60 -20.45
C GLU A 106 32.03 4.59 -19.90
N THR A 107 31.89 5.75 -20.54
CA THR A 107 30.89 6.76 -20.16
C THR A 107 29.47 6.21 -20.29
N LEU A 108 29.17 5.49 -21.37
CA LEU A 108 27.90 4.82 -21.59
C LEU A 108 27.60 3.79 -20.50
N ASN A 109 28.54 2.91 -20.19
CA ASN A 109 28.39 1.92 -19.12
C ASN A 109 28.08 2.60 -17.77
N ARG A 110 28.78 3.69 -17.45
CA ARG A 110 28.52 4.46 -16.23
C ARG A 110 27.12 5.10 -16.22
N LEU A 111 26.63 5.57 -17.37
CA LEU A 111 25.27 6.11 -17.51
C LEU A 111 24.21 4.99 -17.36
N ASP A 112 24.40 3.85 -17.99
CA ASP A 112 23.53 2.68 -17.88
C ASP A 112 23.35 2.23 -16.43
N GLN A 113 24.46 2.08 -15.71
CA GLN A 113 24.42 1.71 -14.30
C GLN A 113 23.70 2.74 -13.43
N LYS A 114 23.80 4.04 -13.74
CA LYS A 114 23.08 5.10 -13.02
C LYS A 114 21.59 5.06 -13.33
N VAL A 115 21.22 4.88 -14.60
CA VAL A 115 19.83 4.77 -15.06
C VAL A 115 19.15 3.56 -14.41
N LEU A 116 19.78 2.39 -14.41
CA LEU A 116 19.24 1.19 -13.78
C LEU A 116 19.02 1.38 -12.27
N ARG A 117 20.02 1.90 -11.55
CA ARG A 117 19.93 2.18 -10.11
C ARG A 117 18.82 3.17 -9.78
N LEU A 118 18.70 4.25 -10.56
CA LEU A 118 17.69 5.26 -10.32
C LEU A 118 16.28 4.74 -10.65
N ARG A 119 16.10 3.96 -11.72
CA ARG A 119 14.82 3.29 -12.02
C ARG A 119 14.37 2.40 -10.87
N SER A 120 15.25 1.52 -10.38
CA SER A 120 14.94 0.64 -9.25
C SER A 120 14.58 1.43 -7.98
N SER A 121 15.32 2.49 -7.67
CA SER A 121 15.04 3.35 -6.51
C SER A 121 13.69 4.06 -6.63
N ILE A 122 13.34 4.54 -7.82
CA ILE A 122 12.04 5.16 -8.13
C ILE A 122 10.91 4.14 -7.96
N GLU A 123 11.06 2.92 -8.43
CA GLU A 123 10.05 1.86 -8.29
C GLU A 123 9.81 1.50 -6.82
N THR A 124 10.88 1.30 -6.04
CA THR A 124 10.79 1.05 -4.60
C THR A 124 10.14 2.21 -3.86
N GLY A 125 10.56 3.45 -4.15
CA GLY A 125 9.95 4.65 -3.57
C GLY A 125 8.47 4.79 -3.91
N HIS A 126 8.08 4.46 -5.15
CA HIS A 126 6.69 4.49 -5.58
C HIS A 126 5.82 3.48 -4.84
N ARG A 127 6.28 2.24 -4.68
CA ARG A 127 5.57 1.22 -3.89
C ARG A 127 5.37 1.68 -2.44
N ARG A 128 6.42 2.20 -1.82
CA ARG A 128 6.35 2.69 -0.43
C ARG A 128 5.36 3.85 -0.25
N ILE A 129 5.22 4.72 -1.25
CA ILE A 129 4.18 5.78 -1.23
C ILE A 129 2.77 5.18 -1.30
N ILE A 130 2.57 4.13 -2.10
CA ILE A 130 1.28 3.41 -2.16
C ILE A 130 0.96 2.79 -0.80
N ASP A 131 1.93 2.11 -0.19
CA ASP A 131 1.76 1.49 1.13
C ASP A 131 1.44 2.54 2.20
N LEU A 132 2.14 3.68 2.19
CA LEU A 132 1.86 4.80 3.10
C LEU A 132 0.44 5.36 2.91
N LYS A 133 -0.03 5.49 1.68
CA LYS A 133 -1.40 5.95 1.39
C LYS A 133 -2.44 4.95 1.92
N GLN A 134 -2.23 3.66 1.72
CA GLN A 134 -3.11 2.62 2.24
C GLN A 134 -3.12 2.62 3.78
N GLY A 135 -1.94 2.69 4.40
CA GLY A 135 -1.79 2.83 5.85
C GLY A 135 -2.50 4.07 6.40
N ALA A 136 -2.43 5.20 5.69
CA ALA A 136 -3.15 6.43 6.06
C ALA A 136 -4.67 6.27 6.01
N ILE A 137 -5.21 5.51 5.05
CA ILE A 137 -6.64 5.20 4.97
C ILE A 137 -7.06 4.32 6.15
N GLN A 138 -6.28 3.28 6.45
CA GLN A 138 -6.54 2.38 7.57
C GLN A 138 -6.47 3.13 8.92
N ALA A 139 -5.45 3.96 9.13
CA ALA A 139 -5.31 4.77 10.33
C ALA A 139 -6.50 5.73 10.53
N ARG A 140 -7.01 6.33 9.45
CA ARG A 140 -8.23 7.15 9.48
C ARG A 140 -9.46 6.35 9.90
N ALA A 141 -9.63 5.13 9.36
CA ALA A 141 -10.75 4.26 9.70
C ALA A 141 -10.73 3.89 11.19
N VAL A 142 -9.57 3.45 11.70
CA VAL A 142 -9.40 3.09 13.12
C VAL A 142 -9.66 4.29 14.04
N ARG A 143 -9.12 5.49 13.71
CA ARG A 143 -9.37 6.69 14.51
C ARG A 143 -10.86 7.08 14.53
N ARG A 144 -11.56 6.91 13.40
CA ARG A 144 -12.99 7.16 13.31
C ARG A 144 -13.78 6.19 14.17
N GLU A 145 -13.47 4.90 14.12
CA GLU A 145 -14.07 3.87 14.98
C GLU A 145 -13.88 4.19 16.46
N GLN A 146 -12.65 4.47 16.89
CA GLN A 146 -12.34 4.86 18.27
C GLN A 146 -13.11 6.11 18.70
N SER A 147 -13.25 7.11 17.82
CA SER A 147 -14.02 8.32 18.12
C SER A 147 -15.51 8.04 18.32
N ILE A 148 -16.09 7.12 17.52
CA ILE A 148 -17.49 6.70 17.65
C ILE A 148 -17.67 5.91 18.95
N GLN A 149 -16.77 4.96 19.26
CA GLN A 149 -16.81 4.21 20.52
C GLN A 149 -16.73 5.14 21.74
N MET A 150 -15.79 6.09 21.74
CA MET A 150 -15.68 7.09 22.81
C MET A 150 -16.94 7.97 22.91
N GLN A 151 -17.54 8.34 21.78
CA GLN A 151 -18.80 9.09 21.77
C GLN A 151 -19.95 8.26 22.34
N MET A 152 -20.09 6.98 21.98
CA MET A 152 -21.12 6.07 22.52
C MET A 152 -20.99 5.88 24.04
N VAL A 153 -19.76 5.74 24.54
CA VAL A 153 -19.48 5.69 25.98
C VAL A 153 -19.86 7.02 26.64
N LYS A 154 -19.49 8.16 26.04
CA LYS A 154 -19.78 9.50 26.59
C LYS A 154 -21.27 9.87 26.57
N THR A 155 -22.03 9.42 25.56
CA THR A 155 -23.46 9.68 25.45
C THR A 155 -24.31 8.67 26.23
N GLY A 156 -23.71 7.71 26.94
CA GLY A 156 -24.42 6.69 27.73
C GLY A 156 -25.27 5.71 26.91
N ALA A 157 -25.26 5.84 25.58
CA ALA A 157 -26.10 5.07 24.65
C ALA A 157 -25.62 3.61 24.46
N GLY A 158 -24.54 3.21 25.15
CA GLY A 158 -23.95 1.88 25.03
C GLY A 158 -24.52 0.82 25.98
N HIS A 159 -24.95 1.18 27.20
CA HIS A 159 -25.39 0.20 28.20
C HIS A 159 -26.48 0.71 29.17
N GLY A 160 -26.71 2.03 29.29
CA GLY A 160 -27.67 2.56 30.26
C GLY A 160 -29.12 2.33 29.84
N SER A 161 -29.53 2.84 28.67
CA SER A 161 -30.96 2.99 28.37
C SER A 161 -31.73 1.70 28.11
N VAL A 162 -31.06 0.64 27.64
CA VAL A 162 -31.71 -0.67 27.39
C VAL A 162 -31.77 -1.48 28.68
N GLU A 163 -30.68 -1.52 29.44
CA GLU A 163 -30.59 -2.27 30.69
C GLU A 163 -31.39 -1.59 31.82
N GLU A 164 -31.45 -0.25 31.83
CA GLU A 164 -32.31 0.55 32.71
C GLU A 164 -33.79 0.44 32.32
N ALA A 165 -34.10 0.26 31.03
CA ALA A 165 -35.46 -0.05 30.57
C ALA A 165 -35.87 -1.50 30.93
N GLU A 166 -34.95 -2.46 30.84
CA GLU A 166 -35.17 -3.84 31.28
C GLU A 166 -35.33 -3.94 32.81
N GLU A 167 -34.54 -3.19 33.58
CA GLU A 167 -34.71 -3.07 35.04
C GLU A 167 -36.02 -2.37 35.42
N LEU A 168 -36.42 -1.31 34.70
CA LEU A 168 -37.71 -0.64 34.91
C LEU A 168 -38.88 -1.56 34.58
N ILE A 169 -38.79 -2.36 33.51
CA ILE A 169 -39.80 -3.36 33.14
C ILE A 169 -39.89 -4.45 34.22
N GLN A 170 -38.76 -4.97 34.71
CA GLN A 170 -38.71 -5.91 35.84
C GLN A 170 -39.29 -5.34 37.13
N ARG A 171 -39.02 -4.06 37.43
CA ARG A 171 -39.51 -3.38 38.65
C ARG A 171 -41.01 -3.05 38.60
N VAL A 172 -41.56 -2.85 37.40
CA VAL A 172 -43.01 -2.69 37.17
C VAL A 172 -43.73 -4.05 37.15
N LEU A 173 -43.10 -5.10 36.60
CA LEU A 173 -43.64 -6.46 36.60
C LEU A 173 -43.53 -7.18 37.95
N GLY A 174 -42.57 -6.80 38.80
CA GLY A 174 -42.34 -7.38 40.13
C GLY A 174 -43.10 -6.69 41.27
N ARG A 175 -44.02 -5.77 40.96
CA ARG A 175 -44.89 -5.11 41.93
C ARG A 175 -46.32 -5.63 41.72
N ASP A 176 -46.62 -6.76 42.33
CA ASP A 176 -47.94 -7.39 42.27
C ASP A 176 -49.03 -6.46 42.82
N ASP A 177 -50.13 -6.36 42.06
CA ASP A 177 -51.46 -6.19 42.63
C ASP A 177 -52.01 -7.60 42.96
N PRO A 178 -52.35 -7.93 44.22
CA PRO A 178 -52.59 -9.32 44.66
C PRO A 178 -53.93 -9.97 44.28
N PHE A 179 -54.79 -9.41 43.41
CA PHE A 179 -56.20 -9.84 43.38
C PHE A 179 -56.85 -10.31 42.06
N GLU A 180 -56.17 -10.41 40.91
CA GLU A 180 -56.84 -10.90 39.67
C GLU A 180 -56.05 -11.97 38.87
N ARG A 181 -55.03 -12.60 39.46
CA ARG A 181 -54.14 -13.51 38.73
C ARG A 181 -54.44 -15.01 38.88
N SER A 182 -55.30 -15.41 39.81
CA SER A 182 -55.57 -16.84 40.09
C SER A 182 -56.75 -17.45 39.33
N GLU A 183 -57.73 -16.67 38.85
CA GLU A 183 -58.90 -17.22 38.13
C GLU A 183 -58.76 -17.19 36.60
N ILE A 184 -58.06 -16.20 36.03
CA ILE A 184 -57.99 -16.04 34.57
C ILE A 184 -56.96 -16.99 33.92
N LEU A 185 -55.96 -17.45 34.68
CA LEU A 185 -54.96 -18.44 34.22
C LEU A 185 -55.43 -19.90 34.34
N ALA A 186 -56.54 -20.17 35.03
CA ALA A 186 -57.11 -21.52 35.12
C ALA A 186 -58.16 -21.79 34.03
N ASP A 187 -58.83 -20.75 33.52
CA ASP A 187 -59.90 -20.84 32.52
C ASP A 187 -59.44 -20.60 31.07
N ILE A 188 -58.26 -20.00 30.85
CA ILE A 188 -57.69 -19.83 29.51
C ILE A 188 -56.68 -20.95 29.21
N ASN A 189 -57.06 -21.86 28.32
CA ASN A 189 -56.17 -22.74 27.54
C ASN A 189 -55.70 -24.06 28.18
N ARG A 190 -56.57 -24.60 29.03
CA ARG A 190 -56.94 -26.03 29.01
C ARG A 190 -57.62 -26.47 27.67
N ASP A 191 -57.57 -25.63 26.63
CA ASP A 191 -58.36 -25.75 25.39
C ASP A 191 -57.52 -25.78 24.09
N LEU A 192 -56.21 -25.99 24.15
CA LEU A 192 -55.38 -26.23 22.96
C LEU A 192 -54.38 -27.37 23.17
N ASP A 193 -54.90 -28.53 23.57
CA ASP A 193 -54.26 -29.83 23.38
C ASP A 193 -54.98 -30.53 22.20
N GLY A 194 -54.46 -30.36 20.98
CA GLY A 194 -55.16 -30.84 19.78
C GLY A 194 -54.50 -30.56 18.42
N GLY A 195 -53.33 -31.16 18.17
CA GLY A 195 -52.77 -31.39 16.81
C GLY A 195 -52.07 -30.18 16.17
N THR A 196 -50.96 -30.33 15.44
CA THR A 196 -50.55 -31.46 14.61
C THR A 196 -49.03 -31.63 14.62
N ILE A 197 -48.59 -32.88 14.52
CA ILE A 197 -47.21 -33.34 14.58
C ILE A 197 -46.38 -32.98 13.33
N THR A 198 -46.98 -32.27 12.39
CA THR A 198 -46.42 -31.87 11.09
C THR A 198 -45.48 -30.66 11.20
N ASP A 199 -45.79 -29.71 12.09
CA ASP A 199 -44.97 -28.49 12.25
C ASP A 199 -43.68 -28.77 13.03
N ARG A 200 -43.70 -29.78 13.92
CA ARG A 200 -42.51 -30.26 14.65
C ARG A 200 -41.48 -30.97 13.77
N MET A 201 -41.84 -31.39 12.54
CA MET A 201 -40.90 -32.02 11.60
C MET A 201 -40.03 -31.02 10.82
N ALA A 202 -40.44 -29.75 10.72
CA ALA A 202 -39.64 -28.70 10.07
C ALA A 202 -38.51 -28.20 10.98
N ASP A 203 -38.79 -28.03 12.27
CA ASP A 203 -37.80 -27.62 13.28
C ASP A 203 -36.77 -28.72 13.62
N ALA A 204 -37.05 -29.97 13.21
CA ALA A 204 -36.16 -31.12 13.30
C ALA A 204 -35.24 -31.33 12.08
N GLY A 205 -35.18 -30.39 11.13
CA GLY A 205 -34.14 -30.38 10.09
C GLY A 205 -34.53 -30.94 8.72
N PHE A 206 -35.75 -30.69 8.23
CA PHE A 206 -36.13 -30.94 6.84
C PHE A 206 -36.69 -29.67 6.16
N GLY A 207 -35.84 -28.97 5.39
CA GLY A 207 -36.15 -27.77 4.58
C GLY A 207 -34.89 -27.00 4.14
N PRO A 208 -34.79 -26.39 2.93
CA PRO A 208 -33.51 -26.01 2.34
C PRO A 208 -32.83 -24.79 3.00
N ALA A 209 -31.51 -24.90 3.17
CA ALA A 209 -30.68 -24.13 4.12
C ALA A 209 -30.45 -22.64 3.78
N THR A 210 -30.55 -21.78 4.79
CA THR A 210 -30.37 -20.32 4.72
C THR A 210 -29.05 -19.84 5.32
N ARG A 211 -27.92 -20.42 4.89
CA ARG A 211 -26.59 -19.76 4.92
C ARG A 211 -25.51 -20.62 4.24
N SER A 212 -24.73 -19.98 3.36
CA SER A 212 -23.59 -20.57 2.65
C SER A 212 -22.38 -20.77 3.55
N THR A 213 -21.73 -21.92 3.45
CA THR A 213 -20.51 -22.25 4.22
C THR A 213 -19.24 -22.03 3.39
N ALA A 214 -18.08 -22.05 4.04
CA ALA A 214 -16.78 -21.85 3.38
C ALA A 214 -16.49 -22.89 2.27
N ASP A 215 -17.06 -24.09 2.38
CA ASP A 215 -16.94 -25.15 1.37
C ASP A 215 -17.74 -24.84 0.10
N ASP A 216 -18.90 -24.17 0.22
CA ASP A 216 -19.72 -23.71 -0.91
C ASP A 216 -19.02 -22.58 -1.70
N VAL A 217 -18.27 -21.72 -0.99
CA VAL A 217 -17.48 -20.65 -1.60
C VAL A 217 -16.22 -21.20 -2.28
N LEU A 218 -15.57 -22.23 -1.69
CA LEU A 218 -14.40 -22.90 -2.25
C LEU A 218 -14.73 -23.67 -3.53
N ALA A 219 -15.90 -24.31 -3.60
CA ALA A 219 -16.40 -25.00 -4.80
C ALA A 219 -16.64 -24.02 -5.97
N ARG A 220 -17.20 -22.83 -5.68
CA ARG A 220 -17.42 -21.77 -6.68
C ARG A 220 -16.12 -21.15 -7.21
N LEU A 221 -15.09 -21.04 -6.39
CA LEU A 221 -13.77 -20.54 -6.82
C LEU A 221 -13.03 -21.55 -7.72
N LYS A 222 -13.21 -22.86 -7.48
CA LYS A 222 -12.62 -23.93 -8.30
C LYS A 222 -13.24 -24.04 -9.70
N SER A 223 -14.50 -23.64 -9.90
CA SER A 223 -15.17 -23.67 -11.22
C SER A 223 -14.86 -22.48 -12.13
N THR A 224 -14.20 -21.43 -11.61
CA THR A 224 -13.82 -20.23 -12.39
C THR A 224 -12.36 -20.26 -12.86
N LYS A 225 -11.63 -21.35 -12.59
CA LYS A 225 -10.27 -21.58 -13.09
C LYS A 225 -10.33 -22.21 -14.48
N LYS A 226 -10.29 -21.38 -15.52
CA LYS A 226 -9.71 -21.73 -16.82
C LYS A 226 -8.31 -21.14 -16.89
#